data_AF-A0A525BXM3-F1
#
_entry.id   AF-A0A525BXM3-F1
#
_cell.length_a   1.000
_cell.length_b   1.000
_cell.length_c   1.000
_cell.angle_alpha   90.00
_cell.angle_beta   90.00
_cell.angle_gamma   90.00
#
_symmetry.space_group_name_H-M   'P 1'
#
loop_
_entity.id
_entity.type
_entity.pdbx_description
1 polymer ?
#
loop_
_entity_poly.entity_id
_entity_poly.type
_entity_poly.pdbx_seq_one_letter_code
_entity_poly.pdbx_strand_id
1 'polypeptide(L)'
;MKDGFRFVCLCSLALGVVLCLSPASLQAAAVSTLELEQAAQSGDIARLEHLLTEAGVELEVLGELLLDDSTLSSATTLSPGYLLVTLEDMAGQSLWCFFTEDQGQAGLLGAVPCGVYAELYQQAAPFVGESVILAVRGQQGSGTGMYLYEVVWLVLDATGVSEVLRYPESGAVFGWGQPFDREFTSSLQSFEGQGSQFHILASFSSTYSNAYHDHPGYGQTLLSYTSMVLFTYNESSGAFRVDPSASDMTRDQLDGLFHDDGQGFLIHHAEHLAVLAGQGNDMQRDWLRVFLAEFPDSETKAELTVLLEGGGGDGYTGTYIRDERIFDEYVGRMGELSISALGVGEYGFVLTVANPALCGFSLEGSGEISGDRGMFHADGREFHVTFSGDMALVEVEEHPDPNVPYECPMSGEYWRQGAYPPANEEEIVANIREHYAYINENQDTFERTSCELQGFSSEGGELNGWINFTEEFVKKIRATHYGEMGKHVLECWYWDNEPLFCLESTTTYDEPFGQAASVEENRYYFHHGQMVRWLDRGNALVDQGTIEFAQARDRVLEQAELFGKAVLDRAVVLSPH
;
A
#
# COMPACT_ATOMS: atom_id res chain seq x y z
N MET A 1 34.63 14.33 12.63
CA MET A 1 34.32 15.75 12.35
C MET A 1 33.94 15.89 10.88
N LYS A 2 32.70 16.30 10.59
CA LYS A 2 32.20 16.60 9.24
C LYS A 2 31.12 17.69 9.39
N ASP A 3 31.13 18.71 8.54
CA ASP A 3 30.09 19.76 8.44
C ASP A 3 29.69 20.50 9.73
N GLY A 4 30.65 20.82 10.61
CA GLY A 4 30.38 21.54 11.86
C GLY A 4 30.03 20.64 13.05
N PHE A 5 29.63 19.40 12.78
CA PHE A 5 29.41 18.41 13.81
C PHE A 5 30.73 17.86 14.37
N ARG A 6 30.87 17.91 15.71
CA ARG A 6 31.99 17.30 16.43
C ARG A 6 31.48 16.18 17.33
N PHE A 7 31.50 14.97 16.82
CA PHE A 7 31.27 13.76 17.61
C PHE A 7 32.61 13.12 17.98
N VAL A 8 32.70 12.65 19.21
CA VAL A 8 33.58 11.53 19.56
C VAL A 8 32.66 10.33 19.69
N CYS A 9 32.65 9.48 18.66
CA CYS A 9 31.92 8.22 18.67
C CYS A 9 32.85 7.17 19.28
N LEU A 10 32.61 6.79 20.53
CA LEU A 10 33.34 5.70 21.16
C LEU A 10 32.52 4.43 20.96
N CYS A 11 32.80 3.71 19.87
CA CYS A 11 32.34 2.34 19.72
C CYS A 11 33.29 1.45 20.54
N SER A 12 32.83 0.94 21.67
CA SER A 12 33.53 -0.14 22.35
C SER A 12 33.07 -1.48 21.76
N LEU A 13 33.96 -2.14 21.03
CA LEU A 13 33.73 -3.43 20.36
C LEU A 13 33.29 -4.55 21.32
N ALA A 14 33.57 -4.41 22.62
CA ALA A 14 33.21 -5.39 23.63
C ALA A 14 31.80 -5.19 24.22
N LEU A 15 31.16 -4.04 23.96
CA LEU A 15 30.01 -3.56 24.76
C LEU A 15 28.83 -3.11 23.92
N GLY A 16 29.01 -2.88 22.62
CA GLY A 16 27.99 -2.37 21.72
C GLY A 16 27.31 -1.05 22.11
N VAL A 17 28.04 -0.20 22.84
CA VAL A 17 27.59 1.15 23.19
C VAL A 17 28.13 2.13 22.16
N VAL A 18 27.24 2.95 21.60
CA VAL A 18 27.58 4.12 20.78
C VAL A 18 27.40 5.37 21.64
N LEU A 19 28.51 5.99 22.02
CA LEU A 19 28.49 7.26 22.76
C LEU A 19 28.67 8.43 21.79
N CYS A 20 27.70 9.33 21.72
CA CYS A 20 27.78 10.57 20.97
C CYS A 20 27.94 11.75 21.93
N LEU A 21 29.18 12.25 22.08
CA LEU A 21 29.45 13.43 22.91
C LEU A 21 29.55 14.70 22.06
N SER A 22 28.80 15.75 22.45
CA SER A 22 28.93 17.08 21.84
C SER A 22 30.28 17.73 22.22
N PRO A 23 30.81 18.67 21.41
CA PRO A 23 32.05 19.37 21.77
C PRO A 23 31.89 20.27 23.00
N ALA A 24 30.68 20.75 23.29
CA ALA A 24 30.38 21.49 24.51
C ALA A 24 30.47 20.56 25.74
N SER A 25 29.93 19.34 25.63
CA SER A 25 30.03 18.31 26.67
C SER A 25 31.49 17.90 26.91
N LEU A 26 32.28 17.73 25.84
CA LEU A 26 33.72 17.43 25.94
C LEU A 26 34.55 18.58 26.53
N GLN A 27 34.21 19.83 26.23
CA GLN A 27 34.89 20.99 26.82
C GLN A 27 34.52 21.20 28.29
N ALA A 28 33.27 20.92 28.67
CA ALA A 28 32.81 20.99 30.06
C ALA A 28 33.41 19.88 30.94
N ALA A 29 33.64 18.70 30.35
CA ALA A 29 34.08 17.50 31.03
C ALA A 29 35.44 17.59 31.73
N ALA A 30 36.38 18.41 31.23
CA ALA A 30 37.80 18.39 31.63
C ALA A 30 38.49 17.01 31.58
N VAL A 31 37.81 15.97 31.07
CA VAL A 31 38.34 14.63 30.87
C VAL A 31 39.12 14.60 29.56
N SER A 32 40.31 13.98 29.56
CA SER A 32 41.07 13.88 28.33
C SER A 32 40.39 12.91 27.36
N THR A 33 40.28 13.29 26.09
CA THR A 33 39.77 12.40 25.03
C THR A 33 40.52 11.07 24.99
N LEU A 34 41.80 11.07 25.36
CA LEU A 34 42.64 9.88 25.45
C LEU A 34 42.17 8.90 26.56
N GLU A 35 41.69 9.38 27.70
CA GLU A 35 41.21 8.53 28.80
C GLU A 35 39.88 7.87 28.48
N LEU A 36 38.98 8.61 27.82
CA LEU A 36 37.71 8.08 27.30
C LEU A 36 37.97 7.05 26.20
N GLU A 37 38.90 7.32 25.28
CA GLU A 37 39.34 6.37 24.25
C GLU A 37 39.93 5.09 24.86
N GLN A 38 40.79 5.21 25.87
CA GLN A 38 41.39 4.05 26.53
C GLN A 38 40.36 3.21 27.29
N ALA A 39 39.40 3.85 27.99
CA ALA A 39 38.34 3.15 28.72
C ALA A 39 37.38 2.42 27.75
N ALA A 40 37.05 3.05 26.62
CA ALA A 40 36.26 2.43 25.56
C ALA A 40 36.99 1.26 24.90
N GLN A 41 38.27 1.43 24.57
CA GLN A 41 39.10 0.36 23.99
C GLN A 41 39.29 -0.83 24.94
N SER A 42 39.26 -0.61 26.26
CA SER A 42 39.38 -1.68 27.25
C SER A 42 38.07 -2.40 27.58
N GLY A 43 36.91 -1.89 27.13
CA GLY A 43 35.60 -2.43 27.51
C GLY A 43 35.25 -2.23 29.00
N ASP A 44 35.82 -1.24 29.67
CA ASP A 44 35.64 -1.02 31.11
C ASP A 44 34.47 -0.06 31.36
N ILE A 45 33.24 -0.60 31.38
CA ILE A 45 31.98 0.17 31.52
C ILE A 45 32.02 1.05 32.76
N ALA A 46 32.37 0.48 33.92
CA ALA A 46 32.37 1.20 35.18
C ALA A 46 33.33 2.40 35.14
N ARG A 47 34.45 2.27 34.42
CA ARG A 47 35.39 3.38 34.20
C ARG A 47 34.84 4.40 33.22
N LEU A 48 34.18 3.99 32.15
CA LEU A 48 33.51 4.89 31.21
C LEU A 48 32.39 5.68 31.88
N GLU A 49 31.51 5.01 32.62
CA GLU A 49 30.46 5.61 33.44
C GLU A 49 31.03 6.57 34.46
N HIS A 50 32.10 6.18 35.15
CA HIS A 50 32.75 7.04 36.14
C HIS A 50 33.35 8.30 35.50
N LEU A 51 34.07 8.17 34.38
CA LEU A 51 34.66 9.30 33.64
C LEU A 51 33.58 10.24 33.10
N LEU A 52 32.46 9.70 32.62
CA LEU A 52 31.33 10.49 32.11
C LEU A 52 30.55 11.16 33.24
N THR A 53 30.37 10.47 34.37
CA THR A 53 29.75 11.04 35.58
C THR A 53 30.62 12.16 36.18
N GLU A 54 31.94 11.97 36.26
CA GLU A 54 32.88 13.01 36.69
C GLU A 54 32.87 14.23 35.75
N ALA A 55 32.65 13.98 34.46
CA ALA A 55 32.47 15.00 33.45
C ALA A 55 31.12 15.75 33.53
N GLY A 56 30.21 15.34 34.42
CA GLY A 56 28.86 15.88 34.49
C GLY A 56 28.00 15.53 33.26
N VAL A 57 28.38 14.49 32.52
CA VAL A 57 27.61 13.95 31.41
C VAL A 57 26.70 12.86 31.98
N GLU A 58 25.39 13.11 32.01
CA GLU A 58 24.43 12.05 32.26
C GLU A 58 24.44 11.09 31.06
N LEU A 59 24.80 9.85 31.33
CA LEU A 59 24.71 8.75 30.39
C LEU A 59 23.24 8.33 30.28
N GLU A 60 22.60 8.72 29.19
CA GLU A 60 21.49 7.90 28.69
C GLU A 60 22.12 6.69 27.99
N VAL A 61 22.19 5.57 28.73
CA VAL A 61 22.55 4.28 28.15
C VAL A 61 21.40 3.87 27.22
N LEU A 62 21.61 4.02 25.92
CA LEU A 62 20.68 3.61 24.87
C LEU A 62 20.67 2.08 24.72
N GLY A 63 20.23 1.37 25.76
CA GLY A 63 20.09 -0.08 25.78
C GLY A 63 21.41 -0.86 25.67
N GLU A 64 21.42 -2.09 26.17
CA GLU A 64 22.43 -3.08 25.78
C GLU A 64 22.10 -3.56 24.35
N LEU A 65 22.49 -2.78 23.36
CA LEU A 65 22.65 -3.31 22.01
C LEU A 65 23.93 -4.15 22.05
N LEU A 66 23.80 -5.48 22.09
CA LEU A 66 24.93 -6.41 21.94
C LEU A 66 25.50 -6.31 20.51
N LEU A 67 26.14 -5.19 20.20
CA LEU A 67 26.87 -5.00 18.96
C LEU A 67 28.27 -5.58 19.17
N ASP A 68 28.45 -6.83 18.74
CA ASP A 68 29.76 -7.45 18.64
C ASP A 68 30.46 -6.88 17.39
N ASP A 69 31.70 -6.40 17.55
CA ASP A 69 32.59 -5.90 16.48
C ASP A 69 31.97 -4.94 15.41
N SER A 70 30.87 -4.23 15.69
CA SER A 70 30.22 -3.37 14.69
C SER A 70 31.12 -2.18 14.31
N THR A 71 31.47 -2.07 13.02
CA THR A 71 32.21 -0.91 12.51
C THR A 71 31.25 0.21 12.13
N LEU A 72 31.55 1.44 12.57
CA LEU A 72 30.97 2.64 11.98
C LEU A 72 31.24 2.61 10.46
N SER A 73 30.20 2.36 9.67
CA SER A 73 30.31 2.22 8.22
C SER A 73 30.31 3.59 7.55
N SER A 74 29.37 4.47 7.93
CA SER A 74 29.30 5.83 7.39
C SER A 74 28.56 6.84 8.29
N ALA A 75 28.75 8.14 8.01
CA ALA A 75 27.98 9.23 8.60
C ALA A 75 27.65 10.30 7.54
N THR A 76 26.36 10.63 7.43
CA THR A 76 25.81 11.49 6.37
C THR A 76 24.87 12.52 6.96
N THR A 77 25.15 13.80 6.72
CA THR A 77 24.25 14.91 7.06
C THR A 77 23.04 14.87 6.13
N LEU A 78 21.84 14.71 6.69
CA LEU A 78 20.60 14.61 5.91
C LEU A 78 20.07 15.99 5.51
N SER A 79 19.96 16.87 6.51
CA SER A 79 19.54 18.27 6.38
C SER A 79 20.16 19.07 7.54
N PRO A 80 20.08 20.41 7.57
CA PRO A 80 20.54 21.18 8.72
C PRO A 80 19.88 20.66 10.01
N GLY A 81 20.69 20.23 10.96
CA GLY A 81 20.22 19.68 12.22
C GLY A 81 19.96 18.17 12.22
N TYR A 82 20.06 17.44 11.09
CA TYR A 82 19.84 15.98 11.08
C TYR A 82 21.07 15.22 10.55
N LEU A 83 21.48 14.18 11.27
CA LEU A 83 22.60 13.30 10.94
C LEU A 83 22.15 11.83 10.93
N LEU A 84 22.45 11.13 9.85
CA LEU A 84 22.36 9.68 9.77
C LEU A 84 23.74 9.06 10.06
N VAL A 85 23.77 8.10 10.96
CA VAL A 85 24.92 7.24 11.24
C VAL A 85 24.56 5.80 10.89
N THR A 86 25.36 5.17 10.04
CA THR A 86 25.19 3.77 9.68
C THR A 86 26.20 2.91 10.44
N LEU A 87 25.67 1.97 11.21
CA LEU A 87 26.42 0.92 11.88
C LEU A 87 26.21 -0.38 11.11
N GLU A 88 27.25 -1.16 10.93
CA GLU A 88 27.16 -2.45 10.22
C GLU A 88 27.80 -3.53 11.09
N ASP A 89 27.11 -4.66 11.25
CA ASP A 89 27.65 -5.82 11.95
C ASP A 89 28.48 -6.71 10.99
N MET A 90 29.11 -7.75 11.54
CA MET A 90 29.93 -8.70 10.77
C MET A 90 29.12 -9.55 9.78
N ALA A 91 27.79 -9.61 9.92
CA ALA A 91 26.88 -10.28 9.00
C ALA A 91 26.38 -9.35 7.89
N GLY A 92 26.80 -8.07 7.88
CA GLY A 92 26.37 -7.05 6.93
C GLY A 92 25.01 -6.44 7.27
N GLN A 93 24.44 -6.74 8.44
CA GLN A 93 23.23 -6.09 8.90
C GLN A 93 23.52 -4.65 9.27
N SER A 94 22.76 -3.74 8.68
CA SER A 94 22.89 -2.31 8.94
C SER A 94 21.88 -1.84 9.98
N LEU A 95 22.35 -1.08 10.98
CA LEU A 95 21.52 -0.30 11.89
C LEU A 95 21.73 1.19 11.58
N TRP A 96 20.65 1.88 11.26
CA TRP A 96 20.68 3.30 10.92
C TRP A 96 20.21 4.10 12.11
N CYS A 97 21.11 4.89 12.70
CA CYS A 97 20.85 5.75 13.83
C CYS A 97 20.69 7.19 13.35
N PHE A 98 19.55 7.80 13.70
CA PHE A 98 19.22 9.16 13.31
C PHE A 98 19.42 10.09 14.50
N PHE A 99 20.17 11.16 14.29
CA PHE A 99 20.46 12.17 15.30
C PHE A 99 19.91 13.52 14.86
N THR A 100 19.40 14.29 15.82
CA THR A 100 19.11 15.71 15.66
C THR A 100 20.18 16.55 16.38
N GLU A 101 20.41 17.79 15.95
CA GLU A 101 21.18 18.81 16.67
C GLU A 101 20.27 19.98 17.02
N ASP A 102 19.92 20.10 18.29
CA ASP A 102 19.22 21.27 18.84
C ASP A 102 20.16 22.06 19.76
N GLN A 103 20.34 23.34 19.46
CA GLN A 103 21.22 24.26 20.21
C GLN A 103 22.66 23.75 20.46
N GLY A 104 23.20 22.93 19.54
CA GLY A 104 24.55 22.36 19.65
C GLY A 104 24.63 21.11 20.53
N GLN A 105 23.49 20.57 20.99
CA GLN A 105 23.38 19.25 21.59
C GLN A 105 22.82 18.27 20.57
N ALA A 106 23.54 17.17 20.36
CA ALA A 106 23.05 16.10 19.52
C ALA A 106 22.23 15.13 20.36
N GLY A 107 21.02 14.78 19.90
CA GLY A 107 20.16 13.76 20.49
C GLY A 107 19.87 12.65 19.49
N LEU A 108 19.81 11.40 19.94
CA LEU A 108 19.32 10.30 19.11
C LEU A 108 17.80 10.45 18.96
N LEU A 109 17.32 10.57 17.72
CA LEU A 109 15.90 10.57 17.39
C LEU A 109 15.31 9.16 17.36
N GLY A 110 16.09 8.20 16.87
CA GLY A 110 15.67 6.81 16.73
C GLY A 110 16.67 5.99 15.93
N ALA A 111 16.43 4.68 15.88
CA ALA A 111 17.22 3.76 15.09
C ALA A 111 16.31 2.82 14.30
N VAL A 112 16.69 2.52 13.05
CA VAL A 112 15.95 1.64 12.16
C VAL A 112 16.88 0.50 11.69
N PRO A 113 16.50 -0.77 11.90
CA PRO A 113 17.22 -1.88 11.30
C PRO A 113 16.94 -1.91 9.79
N CYS A 114 17.99 -1.93 8.96
CA CYS A 114 17.87 -1.78 7.51
C CYS A 114 18.23 -3.03 6.70
N GLY A 115 18.30 -4.20 7.35
CA GLY A 115 18.67 -5.45 6.70
C GLY A 115 20.11 -5.43 6.16
N VAL A 116 20.39 -6.30 5.20
CA VAL A 116 21.72 -6.36 4.54
C VAL A 116 21.74 -5.40 3.36
N TYR A 117 22.90 -4.80 3.06
CA TYR A 117 23.08 -3.88 1.91
C TYR A 117 22.11 -2.69 1.92
N ALA A 118 21.93 -2.06 3.08
CA ALA A 118 21.11 -0.87 3.20
C ALA A 118 21.77 0.33 2.49
N GLU A 119 21.02 1.01 1.62
CA GLU A 119 21.46 2.16 0.86
C GLU A 119 20.45 3.31 0.99
N LEU A 120 20.95 4.55 1.05
CA LEU A 120 20.09 5.72 1.04
C LEU A 120 19.55 5.93 -0.38
N TYR A 121 18.26 5.67 -0.56
CA TYR A 121 17.62 5.64 -1.88
C TYR A 121 17.26 7.04 -2.37
N GLN A 122 16.70 7.87 -1.49
CA GLN A 122 16.40 9.26 -1.80
C GLN A 122 16.72 10.16 -0.61
N GLN A 123 17.38 11.29 -0.90
CA GLN A 123 17.84 12.23 0.11
C GLN A 123 16.67 13.06 0.66
N ALA A 124 16.75 13.35 1.95
CA ALA A 124 15.87 14.19 2.76
C ALA A 124 15.22 15.36 1.99
N ALA A 125 13.91 15.33 1.87
CA ALA A 125 13.12 16.50 1.50
C ALA A 125 12.45 17.08 2.76
N PRO A 126 12.31 18.41 2.88
CA PRO A 126 11.43 19.00 3.88
C PRO A 126 10.02 18.42 3.73
N PHE A 127 9.49 17.89 4.81
CA PHE A 127 8.14 17.34 4.92
C PHE A 127 7.26 18.31 5.71
N VAL A 128 6.04 17.92 6.10
CA VAL A 128 5.12 18.77 6.88
C VAL A 128 5.86 19.42 8.07
N GLY A 129 5.91 20.77 8.09
CA GLY A 129 6.55 21.53 9.16
C GLY A 129 8.09 21.45 9.15
N GLU A 130 8.67 21.00 10.27
CA GLU A 130 10.12 20.80 10.45
C GLU A 130 10.54 19.33 10.27
N SER A 131 9.59 18.48 9.89
CA SER A 131 9.82 17.06 9.69
C SER A 131 10.64 16.83 8.42
N VAL A 132 11.44 15.78 8.42
CA VAL A 132 12.21 15.32 7.27
C VAL A 132 11.66 13.98 6.84
N ILE A 133 11.42 13.79 5.54
CA ILE A 133 11.08 12.48 5.00
C ILE A 133 12.27 11.89 4.24
N LEU A 134 12.49 10.59 4.39
CA LEU A 134 13.64 9.87 3.86
C LEU A 134 13.20 8.53 3.28
N ALA A 135 13.73 8.14 2.12
CA ALA A 135 13.52 6.80 1.56
C ALA A 135 14.81 5.96 1.69
N VAL A 136 14.68 4.79 2.31
CA VAL A 136 15.76 3.82 2.55
C VAL A 136 15.50 2.58 1.76
N ARG A 137 16.52 2.07 1.06
CA ARG A 137 16.47 0.76 0.41
C ARG A 137 17.25 -0.24 1.23
N GLY A 138 16.73 -1.45 1.42
CA GLY A 138 17.44 -2.51 2.14
C GLY A 138 17.01 -3.90 1.71
N GLN A 139 17.93 -4.87 1.78
CA GLN A 139 17.61 -6.27 1.50
C GLN A 139 16.92 -6.89 2.71
N GLN A 140 15.67 -7.33 2.52
CA GLN A 140 14.87 -7.96 3.58
C GLN A 140 14.98 -9.48 3.58
N GLY A 141 15.27 -10.08 2.43
CA GLY A 141 15.39 -11.53 2.30
C GLY A 141 16.33 -11.92 1.17
N SER A 142 17.11 -12.97 1.39
CA SER A 142 17.88 -13.62 0.34
C SER A 142 18.03 -15.11 0.63
N GLY A 143 18.10 -15.90 -0.44
CA GLY A 143 18.23 -17.35 -0.37
C GLY A 143 18.53 -17.96 -1.73
N THR A 144 18.68 -19.28 -1.78
CA THR A 144 18.82 -19.97 -3.07
C THR A 144 17.53 -19.81 -3.86
N GLY A 145 17.58 -19.04 -4.95
CA GLY A 145 16.42 -18.76 -5.80
C GLY A 145 15.50 -17.65 -5.29
N MET A 146 15.88 -16.85 -4.31
CA MET A 146 15.09 -15.66 -3.96
C MET A 146 15.93 -14.49 -3.46
N TYR A 147 15.49 -13.28 -3.76
CA TYR A 147 15.95 -12.07 -3.10
C TYR A 147 14.83 -11.02 -3.07
N LEU A 148 14.83 -10.18 -2.04
CA LEU A 148 13.90 -9.07 -1.89
C LEU A 148 14.65 -7.84 -1.36
N TYR A 149 14.56 -6.76 -2.11
CA TYR A 149 14.85 -5.40 -1.68
C TYR A 149 13.53 -4.67 -1.50
N GLU A 150 13.43 -3.91 -0.42
CA GLU A 150 12.30 -3.02 -0.16
C GLU A 150 12.79 -1.58 -0.05
N VAL A 151 11.90 -0.65 -0.37
CA VAL A 151 12.04 0.75 0.00
C VAL A 151 11.13 1.06 1.19
N VAL A 152 11.70 1.64 2.23
CA VAL A 152 11.04 2.09 3.45
C VAL A 152 11.14 3.60 3.53
N TRP A 153 10.00 4.27 3.58
CA TRP A 153 9.94 5.71 3.81
C TRP A 153 9.77 5.97 5.30
N LEU A 154 10.60 6.88 5.81
CA LEU A 154 10.67 7.28 7.20
C LEU A 154 10.37 8.76 7.32
N VAL A 155 9.58 9.15 8.31
CA VAL A 155 9.46 10.53 8.79
C VAL A 155 10.31 10.67 10.04
N LEU A 156 11.15 11.70 10.05
CA LEU A 156 11.97 12.12 11.17
C LEU A 156 11.43 13.46 11.66
N ASP A 157 11.04 13.52 12.93
CA ASP A 157 10.56 14.75 13.55
C ASP A 157 11.06 14.87 15.00
N ALA A 158 10.57 15.86 15.74
CA ALA A 158 10.94 16.07 17.13
C ALA A 158 10.51 14.92 18.07
N THR A 159 9.58 14.05 17.65
CA THR A 159 9.08 12.91 18.42
C THR A 159 9.86 11.63 18.14
N GLY A 160 10.54 11.52 16.99
CA GLY A 160 11.45 10.42 16.70
C GLY A 160 11.48 10.04 15.22
N VAL A 161 11.57 8.75 14.96
CA VAL A 161 11.59 8.16 13.61
C VAL A 161 10.39 7.23 13.47
N SER A 162 9.57 7.46 12.44
CA SER A 162 8.38 6.67 12.15
C SER A 162 8.41 6.15 10.73
N GLU A 163 8.09 4.87 10.53
CA GLU A 163 7.87 4.30 9.21
C GLU A 163 6.50 4.73 8.67
N VAL A 164 6.49 5.31 7.47
CA VAL A 164 5.26 5.85 6.87
C VAL A 164 4.88 5.17 5.55
N LEU A 165 5.79 4.43 4.93
CA LEU A 165 5.51 3.61 3.75
C LEU A 165 6.55 2.50 3.61
N ARG A 166 6.12 1.34 3.13
CA ARG A 166 7.00 0.25 2.72
C ARG A 166 6.45 -0.42 1.47
N TYR A 167 7.31 -0.65 0.47
CA TYR A 167 6.95 -1.41 -0.72
C TYR A 167 8.16 -2.16 -1.31
N PRO A 168 7.91 -3.26 -2.04
CA PRO A 168 8.97 -4.02 -2.72
C PRO A 168 9.63 -3.19 -3.83
N GLU A 169 10.96 -3.07 -3.81
CA GLU A 169 11.72 -2.31 -4.82
C GLU A 169 12.29 -3.19 -5.90
N SER A 170 12.82 -4.35 -5.56
CA SER A 170 13.22 -5.34 -6.54
C SER A 170 13.28 -6.70 -5.89
N GLY A 171 13.01 -7.74 -6.66
CA GLY A 171 13.06 -9.08 -6.12
C GLY A 171 12.88 -10.13 -7.18
N ALA A 172 13.19 -11.35 -6.79
CA ALA A 172 12.92 -12.50 -7.61
C ALA A 172 12.61 -13.73 -6.74
N VAL A 173 11.83 -14.65 -7.30
CA VAL A 173 11.53 -15.97 -6.72
C VAL A 173 11.60 -17.01 -7.84
N PHE A 174 12.50 -17.99 -7.72
CA PHE A 174 12.77 -19.03 -8.72
C PHE A 174 12.74 -20.44 -8.12
N GLY A 175 11.96 -21.36 -8.72
CA GLY A 175 12.06 -22.79 -8.42
C GLY A 175 11.59 -23.23 -7.03
N TRP A 176 10.76 -22.44 -6.36
CA TRP A 176 10.25 -22.71 -4.99
C TRP A 176 8.97 -23.56 -4.96
N GLY A 177 8.85 -24.53 -5.88
CA GLY A 177 7.62 -25.32 -6.03
C GLY A 177 6.41 -24.51 -6.48
N GLN A 178 6.63 -23.27 -6.95
CA GLN A 178 5.64 -22.42 -7.55
C GLN A 178 5.49 -22.77 -9.04
N PRO A 179 4.31 -22.59 -9.63
CA PRO A 179 4.07 -22.91 -11.05
C PRO A 179 4.67 -21.88 -12.01
N PHE A 180 5.20 -20.78 -11.48
CA PHE A 180 5.90 -19.72 -12.20
C PHE A 180 7.08 -19.20 -11.38
N ASP A 181 8.08 -18.70 -12.10
CA ASP A 181 9.14 -17.87 -11.55
C ASP A 181 8.70 -16.41 -11.70
N ARG A 182 9.20 -15.52 -10.84
CA ARG A 182 8.90 -14.09 -10.91
C ARG A 182 10.13 -13.24 -10.68
N GLU A 183 10.18 -12.12 -11.38
CA GLU A 183 11.10 -11.01 -11.18
C GLU A 183 10.29 -9.71 -11.20
N PHE A 184 10.61 -8.78 -10.32
CA PHE A 184 10.02 -7.45 -10.36
C PHE A 184 11.03 -6.39 -9.99
N THR A 185 10.75 -5.17 -10.45
CA THR A 185 11.44 -3.95 -10.06
C THR A 185 10.42 -2.83 -9.89
N SER A 186 10.73 -1.87 -9.04
CA SER A 186 10.00 -0.63 -8.88
C SER A 186 10.90 0.54 -9.20
N SER A 187 10.32 1.65 -9.62
CA SER A 187 11.04 2.91 -9.73
C SER A 187 10.17 4.08 -9.31
N LEU A 188 10.74 4.96 -8.48
CA LEU A 188 10.09 6.20 -8.10
C LEU A 188 9.98 7.12 -9.32
N GLN A 189 8.76 7.53 -9.65
CA GLN A 189 8.46 8.44 -10.76
C GLN A 189 8.41 9.88 -10.30
N SER A 190 7.69 10.15 -9.19
CA SER A 190 7.66 11.46 -8.58
C SER A 190 7.43 11.37 -7.07
N PHE A 191 7.92 12.39 -6.37
CA PHE A 191 7.58 12.66 -4.99
C PHE A 191 7.24 14.14 -4.89
N GLU A 192 5.95 14.43 -4.69
CA GLU A 192 5.41 15.78 -4.71
C GLU A 192 4.66 16.05 -3.41
N GLY A 193 4.73 17.28 -2.92
CA GLY A 193 4.04 17.67 -1.71
C GLY A 193 3.72 19.16 -1.68
N GLN A 194 2.50 19.49 -1.29
CA GLN A 194 2.09 20.86 -1.01
C GLN A 194 1.34 20.92 0.33
N GLY A 195 1.99 21.53 1.32
CA GLY A 195 1.43 21.69 2.65
C GLY A 195 1.32 20.37 3.38
N SER A 196 0.11 19.81 3.41
CA SER A 196 -0.33 18.66 4.19
C SER A 196 -0.57 17.42 3.30
N GLN A 197 -0.63 17.63 1.98
CA GLN A 197 -0.85 16.60 0.97
C GLN A 197 0.48 16.25 0.31
N PHE A 198 0.88 14.99 0.45
CA PHE A 198 2.06 14.43 -0.20
C PHE A 198 1.69 13.20 -1.00
N HIS A 199 2.32 13.06 -2.15
CA HIS A 199 2.11 11.98 -3.08
C HIS A 199 3.44 11.36 -3.49
N ILE A 200 3.47 10.03 -3.51
CA ILE A 200 4.57 9.23 -4.09
C ILE A 200 3.96 8.49 -5.26
N LEU A 201 4.46 8.75 -6.47
CA LEU A 201 4.10 7.95 -7.64
C LEU A 201 5.25 7.00 -7.94
N ALA A 202 4.99 5.70 -7.94
CA ALA A 202 5.98 4.68 -8.28
C ALA A 202 5.44 3.79 -9.40
N SER A 203 6.32 3.31 -10.26
CA SER A 203 6.01 2.26 -11.24
C SER A 203 6.57 0.92 -10.77
N PHE A 204 5.87 -0.15 -11.09
CA PHE A 204 6.22 -1.53 -10.74
C PHE A 204 6.18 -2.38 -12.00
N SER A 205 7.34 -2.85 -12.45
CA SER A 205 7.49 -3.75 -13.59
C SER A 205 7.64 -5.17 -13.08
N SER A 206 6.78 -6.07 -13.52
CA SER A 206 6.78 -7.48 -13.09
C SER A 206 6.84 -8.40 -14.30
N THR A 207 7.64 -9.46 -14.19
CA THR A 207 7.79 -10.49 -15.22
C THR A 207 7.66 -11.86 -14.58
N TYR A 208 6.79 -12.69 -15.14
CA TYR A 208 6.56 -14.06 -14.69
C TYR A 208 6.92 -15.02 -15.80
N SER A 209 7.60 -16.10 -15.45
CA SER A 209 8.11 -17.09 -16.38
C SER A 209 7.70 -18.50 -15.96
N ASN A 210 7.66 -19.43 -16.90
CA ASN A 210 7.27 -20.80 -16.62
C ASN A 210 8.31 -21.53 -15.75
N ALA A 211 7.93 -21.94 -14.53
CA ALA A 211 8.81 -22.66 -13.60
C ALA A 211 8.69 -24.19 -13.70
N TYR A 212 7.75 -24.73 -14.46
CA TYR A 212 7.62 -26.18 -14.61
C TYR A 212 8.76 -26.73 -15.47
N HIS A 213 9.78 -27.31 -14.81
CA HIS A 213 10.95 -27.88 -15.47
C HIS A 213 10.61 -28.93 -16.56
N ASP A 214 9.51 -29.65 -16.39
CA ASP A 214 9.05 -30.69 -17.32
C ASP A 214 8.07 -30.16 -18.39
N HIS A 215 7.67 -28.89 -18.32
CA HIS A 215 6.76 -28.29 -19.30
C HIS A 215 7.54 -27.69 -20.47
N PRO A 216 7.05 -27.84 -21.72
CA PRO A 216 7.59 -27.09 -22.86
C PRO A 216 7.64 -25.59 -22.55
N GLY A 217 8.79 -24.96 -22.77
CA GLY A 217 8.95 -23.54 -22.51
C GLY A 217 9.30 -23.18 -21.07
N TYR A 218 9.89 -24.09 -20.30
CA TYR A 218 10.58 -23.74 -19.05
C TYR A 218 11.47 -22.50 -19.23
N GLY A 219 11.32 -21.52 -18.33
CA GLY A 219 12.02 -20.24 -18.36
C GLY A 219 11.52 -19.24 -19.43
N GLN A 220 10.51 -19.57 -20.23
CA GLN A 220 9.89 -18.59 -21.13
C GLN A 220 8.94 -17.67 -20.36
N THR A 221 8.94 -16.39 -20.73
CA THR A 221 8.04 -15.39 -20.18
C THR A 221 6.59 -15.74 -20.47
N LEU A 222 5.81 -15.83 -19.40
CA LEU A 222 4.36 -16.01 -19.44
C LEU A 222 3.68 -14.67 -19.57
N LEU A 223 4.01 -13.72 -18.69
CA LEU A 223 3.45 -12.39 -18.71
C LEU A 223 4.47 -11.37 -18.19
N SER A 224 4.37 -10.15 -18.71
CA SER A 224 5.16 -9.02 -18.26
C SER A 224 4.32 -7.75 -18.41
N TYR A 225 4.27 -6.94 -17.38
CA TYR A 225 3.51 -5.69 -17.38
C TYR A 225 4.14 -4.69 -16.43
N THR A 226 3.70 -3.43 -16.55
CA THR A 226 4.10 -2.34 -15.65
C THR A 226 2.85 -1.67 -15.13
N SER A 227 2.80 -1.45 -13.82
CA SER A 227 1.70 -0.80 -13.13
C SER A 227 2.18 0.45 -12.42
N MET A 228 1.31 1.47 -12.34
CA MET A 228 1.55 2.70 -11.61
C MET A 228 0.78 2.64 -10.28
N VAL A 229 1.44 3.02 -9.18
CA VAL A 229 0.82 3.12 -7.87
C VAL A 229 1.05 4.51 -7.30
N LEU A 230 -0.05 5.21 -7.02
CA LEU A 230 -0.04 6.47 -6.32
C LEU A 230 -0.25 6.21 -4.84
N PHE A 231 0.74 6.58 -4.02
CA PHE A 231 0.59 6.62 -2.58
C PHE A 231 0.30 8.05 -2.13
N THR A 232 -0.74 8.23 -1.33
CA THR A 232 -1.14 9.52 -0.76
C THR A 232 -0.92 9.51 0.74
N TYR A 233 -0.25 10.54 1.26
CA TYR A 233 -0.04 10.70 2.69
C TYR A 233 -1.34 11.06 3.38
N ASN A 234 -1.71 10.26 4.38
CA ASN A 234 -2.86 10.49 5.22
C ASN A 234 -2.39 11.00 6.59
N GLU A 235 -2.66 12.28 6.87
CA GLU A 235 -2.25 12.93 8.12
C GLU A 235 -2.88 12.28 9.36
N SER A 236 -4.10 11.74 9.23
CA SER A 236 -4.78 11.12 10.37
C SER A 236 -4.14 9.79 10.78
N SER A 237 -3.62 9.02 9.82
CA SER A 237 -2.90 7.78 10.10
C SER A 237 -1.38 7.97 10.22
N GLY A 238 -0.86 9.16 9.90
CA GLY A 238 0.58 9.42 9.84
C GLY A 238 1.33 8.56 8.82
N ALA A 239 0.66 8.09 7.77
CA ALA A 239 1.20 7.09 6.85
C ALA A 239 0.70 7.31 5.41
N PHE A 240 1.45 6.83 4.43
CA PHE A 240 1.02 6.75 3.05
C PHE A 240 0.10 5.56 2.83
N ARG A 241 -0.94 5.76 2.02
CA ARG A 241 -1.88 4.72 1.58
C ARG A 241 -1.94 4.70 0.06
N VAL A 242 -2.14 3.52 -0.52
CA VAL A 242 -2.44 3.41 -1.95
C VAL A 242 -3.75 4.13 -2.23
N ASP A 243 -3.77 5.00 -3.24
CA ASP A 243 -4.99 5.62 -3.75
C ASP A 243 -5.60 4.69 -4.81
N PRO A 244 -6.70 3.97 -4.50
CA PRO A 244 -7.28 2.98 -5.41
C PRO A 244 -7.88 3.63 -6.67
N SER A 245 -8.20 4.93 -6.63
CA SER A 245 -8.78 5.65 -7.78
C SER A 245 -7.73 6.11 -8.79
N ALA A 246 -6.46 6.13 -8.40
CA ALA A 246 -5.35 6.65 -9.18
C ALA A 246 -4.19 5.66 -9.33
N SER A 247 -4.41 4.39 -8.95
CA SER A 247 -3.42 3.31 -9.04
C SER A 247 -3.94 2.17 -9.91
N ASP A 248 -3.04 1.56 -10.68
CA ASP A 248 -3.32 0.36 -11.48
C ASP A 248 -3.34 -0.92 -10.63
N MET A 249 -2.90 -0.82 -9.36
CA MET A 249 -2.85 -1.93 -8.41
C MET A 249 -3.33 -1.48 -7.04
N THR A 250 -4.03 -2.39 -6.36
CA THR A 250 -4.39 -2.28 -4.94
C THR A 250 -3.18 -2.55 -4.04
N ARG A 251 -3.33 -2.30 -2.73
CA ARG A 251 -2.29 -2.63 -1.75
C ARG A 251 -2.00 -4.13 -1.72
N ASP A 252 -3.04 -4.97 -1.74
CA ASP A 252 -2.90 -6.42 -1.66
C ASP A 252 -2.17 -6.98 -2.89
N GLN A 253 -2.49 -6.48 -4.09
CA GLN A 253 -1.76 -6.86 -5.32
C GLN A 253 -0.28 -6.42 -5.27
N LEU A 254 0.01 -5.25 -4.69
CA LEU A 254 1.39 -4.77 -4.53
C LEU A 254 2.19 -5.67 -3.56
N ASP A 255 1.57 -6.07 -2.44
CA ASP A 255 2.18 -7.00 -1.48
C ASP A 255 2.36 -8.41 -2.10
N GLY A 256 1.43 -8.80 -2.98
CA GLY A 256 1.46 -10.05 -3.74
C GLY A 256 2.63 -10.19 -4.73
N LEU A 257 3.23 -9.08 -5.19
CA LEU A 257 4.37 -9.11 -6.11
C LEU A 257 5.50 -10.03 -5.65
N PHE A 258 5.76 -10.09 -4.34
CA PHE A 258 6.74 -11.01 -3.76
C PHE A 258 6.11 -12.19 -3.01
N HIS A 259 4.94 -12.00 -2.40
CA HIS A 259 4.38 -12.96 -1.44
C HIS A 259 3.38 -13.94 -2.04
N ASP A 260 2.90 -13.71 -3.27
CA ASP A 260 1.87 -14.56 -3.85
C ASP A 260 2.34 -16.01 -3.96
N ASP A 261 1.49 -16.92 -3.53
CA ASP A 261 1.55 -18.29 -3.98
C ASP A 261 0.71 -18.45 -5.26
N GLY A 262 0.45 -19.69 -5.67
CA GLY A 262 -0.38 -19.95 -6.83
C GLY A 262 -1.80 -19.39 -6.72
N GLN A 263 -2.41 -19.38 -5.53
CA GLN A 263 -3.77 -18.89 -5.33
C GLN A 263 -3.82 -17.37 -5.30
N GLY A 264 -2.91 -16.73 -4.55
CA GLY A 264 -2.74 -15.28 -4.55
C GLY A 264 -2.51 -14.76 -5.97
N PHE A 265 -1.66 -15.43 -6.74
CA PHE A 265 -1.39 -15.07 -8.12
C PHE A 265 -2.62 -15.21 -9.04
N LEU A 266 -3.43 -16.26 -8.86
CA LEU A 266 -4.68 -16.41 -9.61
C LEU A 266 -5.66 -15.25 -9.33
N ILE A 267 -5.74 -14.79 -8.08
CA ILE A 267 -6.63 -13.71 -7.64
C ILE A 267 -6.10 -12.36 -8.14
N HIS A 268 -4.84 -12.03 -7.81
CA HIS A 268 -4.26 -10.72 -8.06
C HIS A 268 -4.03 -10.42 -9.54
N HIS A 269 -3.88 -11.45 -10.39
CA HIS A 269 -3.59 -11.30 -11.81
C HIS A 269 -4.69 -11.82 -12.75
N ALA A 270 -5.93 -12.00 -12.25
CA ALA A 270 -7.05 -12.53 -13.03
C ALA A 270 -7.21 -11.87 -14.41
N GLU A 271 -7.11 -10.54 -14.49
CA GLU A 271 -7.24 -9.78 -15.75
C GLU A 271 -6.10 -10.09 -16.74
N HIS A 272 -4.86 -10.19 -16.26
CA HIS A 272 -3.71 -10.54 -17.10
C HIS A 272 -3.78 -12.01 -17.54
N LEU A 273 -4.27 -12.90 -16.69
CA LEU A 273 -4.52 -14.30 -17.03
C LEU A 273 -5.64 -14.44 -18.06
N ALA A 274 -6.66 -13.57 -18.05
CA ALA A 274 -7.70 -13.54 -19.08
C ALA A 274 -7.12 -13.16 -20.45
N VAL A 275 -6.17 -12.22 -20.50
CA VAL A 275 -5.42 -11.90 -21.73
C VAL A 275 -4.63 -13.13 -22.20
N LEU A 276 -3.93 -13.84 -21.31
CA LEU A 276 -3.24 -15.09 -21.67
C LEU A 276 -4.21 -16.17 -22.18
N ALA A 277 -5.37 -16.30 -21.55
CA ALA A 277 -6.40 -17.28 -21.93
C ALA A 277 -6.96 -17.00 -23.33
N GLY A 278 -7.22 -15.73 -23.65
CA GLY A 278 -7.81 -15.31 -24.92
C GLY A 278 -6.79 -15.18 -26.05
N GLN A 279 -5.64 -14.58 -25.76
CA GLN A 279 -4.68 -14.06 -26.75
C GLN A 279 -3.26 -14.64 -26.60
N GLY A 280 -2.99 -15.42 -25.55
CA GLY A 280 -1.70 -16.07 -25.37
C GLY A 280 -1.39 -17.05 -26.51
N ASN A 281 -0.11 -17.27 -26.76
CA ASN A 281 0.33 -18.32 -27.69
C ASN A 281 0.02 -19.72 -27.13
N ASP A 282 0.14 -20.76 -27.96
CA ASP A 282 -0.18 -22.14 -27.58
C ASP A 282 0.53 -22.57 -26.28
N MET A 283 1.80 -22.19 -26.11
CA MET A 283 2.55 -22.51 -24.89
C MET A 283 1.99 -21.81 -23.65
N GLN A 284 1.69 -20.51 -23.74
CA GLN A 284 1.09 -19.75 -22.62
C GLN A 284 -0.28 -20.31 -22.24
N ARG A 285 -1.10 -20.64 -23.23
CA ARG A 285 -2.43 -21.23 -23.02
C ARG A 285 -2.34 -22.64 -22.42
N ASP A 286 -1.41 -23.46 -22.89
CA ASP A 286 -1.16 -24.79 -22.33
C ASP A 286 -0.66 -24.71 -20.89
N TRP A 287 0.27 -23.80 -20.59
CA TRP A 287 0.71 -23.54 -19.22
C TRP A 287 -0.48 -23.13 -18.33
N LEU A 288 -1.33 -22.21 -18.80
CA LEU A 288 -2.49 -21.74 -18.02
C LEU A 288 -3.47 -22.87 -17.73
N ARG A 289 -3.68 -23.81 -18.66
CA ARG A 289 -4.52 -25.01 -18.41
C ARG A 289 -3.95 -25.88 -17.30
N VAL A 290 -2.64 -26.11 -17.30
CA VAL A 290 -1.96 -26.91 -16.25
C VAL A 290 -2.05 -26.19 -14.91
N PHE A 291 -1.75 -24.89 -14.89
CA PHE A 291 -1.86 -24.05 -13.70
C PHE A 291 -3.26 -24.11 -13.09
N LEU A 292 -4.31 -23.84 -13.88
CA LEU A 292 -5.70 -23.84 -13.38
C LEU A 292 -6.17 -25.21 -12.87
N ALA A 293 -5.57 -26.31 -13.33
CA ALA A 293 -5.91 -27.65 -12.88
C ALA A 293 -5.46 -27.94 -11.44
N GLU A 294 -4.53 -27.16 -10.89
CA GLU A 294 -4.03 -27.32 -9.52
C GLU A 294 -4.94 -26.68 -8.46
N PHE A 295 -5.86 -25.78 -8.86
CA PHE A 295 -6.68 -25.01 -7.93
C PHE A 295 -8.11 -25.57 -7.81
N PRO A 296 -8.75 -25.42 -6.63
CA PRO A 296 -10.18 -25.65 -6.47
C PRO A 296 -11.03 -24.84 -7.45
N ASP A 297 -12.28 -25.24 -7.63
CA ASP A 297 -13.21 -24.48 -8.48
C ASP A 297 -13.55 -23.14 -7.83
N SER A 298 -13.35 -22.07 -8.60
CA SER A 298 -13.68 -20.68 -8.27
C SER A 298 -14.33 -20.00 -9.47
N GLU A 299 -15.00 -18.86 -9.26
CA GLU A 299 -15.59 -18.07 -10.34
C GLU A 299 -14.50 -17.64 -11.34
N THR A 300 -13.39 -17.10 -10.88
CA THR A 300 -12.23 -16.72 -11.70
C THR A 300 -11.70 -17.88 -12.53
N LYS A 301 -11.53 -19.07 -11.93
CA LYS A 301 -11.08 -20.26 -12.66
C LYS A 301 -12.08 -20.65 -13.75
N ALA A 302 -13.38 -20.65 -13.44
CA ALA A 302 -14.42 -20.99 -14.39
C ALA A 302 -14.42 -20.03 -15.59
N GLU A 303 -14.29 -18.72 -15.34
CA GLU A 303 -14.18 -17.69 -16.39
C GLU A 303 -12.96 -17.91 -17.28
N LEU A 304 -11.78 -18.11 -16.70
CA LEU A 304 -10.54 -18.35 -17.44
C LEU A 304 -10.60 -19.67 -18.24
N THR A 305 -11.21 -20.72 -17.70
CA THR A 305 -11.43 -21.97 -18.42
C THR A 305 -12.33 -21.77 -19.64
N VAL A 306 -13.42 -21.00 -19.50
CA VAL A 306 -14.29 -20.67 -20.65
C VAL A 306 -13.52 -19.91 -21.73
N LEU A 307 -12.68 -18.93 -21.38
CA LEU A 307 -11.84 -18.21 -22.33
C LEU A 307 -10.82 -19.12 -23.04
N LEU A 308 -10.20 -20.05 -22.30
CA LEU A 308 -9.24 -21.02 -22.84
C LEU A 308 -9.87 -22.00 -23.84
N GLU A 309 -11.13 -22.38 -23.62
CA GLU A 309 -11.90 -23.31 -24.45
C GLU A 309 -12.60 -22.62 -25.63
N GLY A 310 -12.99 -21.35 -25.47
CA GLY A 310 -13.72 -20.57 -26.49
C GLY A 310 -12.88 -20.12 -27.69
N GLY A 311 -11.54 -20.18 -27.60
CA GLY A 311 -10.61 -19.61 -28.58
C GLY A 311 -10.30 -20.44 -29.84
N GLY A 312 -11.31 -21.12 -30.41
CA GLY A 312 -11.19 -21.82 -31.70
C GLY A 312 -12.09 -21.26 -32.82
N GLY A 313 -12.86 -20.21 -32.55
CA GLY A 313 -13.76 -19.57 -33.51
C GLY A 313 -13.21 -18.25 -34.01
N ASP A 314 -12.99 -18.17 -35.32
CA ASP A 314 -12.51 -17.01 -36.07
C ASP A 314 -13.06 -15.66 -35.55
N GLY A 315 -12.17 -14.81 -35.01
CA GLY A 315 -12.35 -13.35 -35.04
C GLY A 315 -13.09 -12.66 -33.89
N TYR A 316 -12.99 -13.13 -32.64
CA TYR A 316 -13.38 -12.29 -31.49
C TYR A 316 -12.20 -11.41 -31.02
N THR A 317 -12.06 -10.22 -31.61
CA THR A 317 -11.25 -9.10 -31.08
C THR A 317 -12.10 -8.22 -30.16
N GLY A 318 -12.86 -8.83 -29.26
CA GLY A 318 -13.65 -8.09 -28.28
C GLY A 318 -12.76 -7.61 -27.16
N THR A 319 -12.44 -6.32 -27.13
CA THR A 319 -11.88 -5.65 -25.95
C THR A 319 -12.86 -5.84 -24.80
N TYR A 320 -12.40 -6.46 -23.72
CA TYR A 320 -13.21 -6.68 -22.51
C TYR A 320 -13.31 -5.37 -21.74
N ILE A 321 -14.22 -4.48 -22.13
CA ILE A 321 -14.55 -3.27 -21.36
C ILE A 321 -15.63 -3.67 -20.36
N ARG A 322 -15.29 -3.71 -19.07
CA ARG A 322 -16.22 -4.06 -18.00
C ARG A 322 -17.20 -2.93 -17.65
N ASP A 323 -17.01 -1.73 -18.20
CA ASP A 323 -17.90 -0.58 -17.96
C ASP A 323 -17.88 0.44 -19.12
N GLU A 324 -19.00 0.61 -19.84
CA GLU A 324 -19.17 1.62 -20.90
C GLU A 324 -19.10 3.07 -20.36
N ARG A 325 -19.31 3.30 -19.05
CA ARG A 325 -19.23 4.66 -18.45
C ARG A 325 -17.82 5.21 -18.39
N ILE A 326 -16.83 4.32 -18.27
CA ILE A 326 -15.41 4.66 -18.22
C ILE A 326 -15.06 5.37 -19.54
N PHE A 327 -15.44 4.81 -20.69
CA PHE A 327 -15.05 5.34 -22.00
C PHE A 327 -15.52 6.78 -22.28
N ASP A 328 -16.76 7.13 -21.94
CA ASP A 328 -17.29 8.49 -22.14
C ASP A 328 -16.66 9.54 -21.20
N GLU A 329 -16.13 9.11 -20.05
CA GLU A 329 -15.42 9.97 -19.09
C GLU A 329 -13.98 10.32 -19.58
N TYR A 330 -13.35 9.46 -20.40
CA TYR A 330 -11.98 9.65 -20.91
C TYR A 330 -11.88 10.62 -22.10
N VAL A 331 -12.93 10.75 -22.93
CA VAL A 331 -12.88 11.56 -24.17
C VAL A 331 -12.81 13.07 -23.88
N GLY A 332 -13.24 13.52 -22.69
CA GLY A 332 -13.31 14.94 -22.33
C GLY A 332 -11.98 15.64 -22.00
N ARG A 333 -10.85 14.92 -21.95
CA ARG A 333 -9.54 15.43 -21.48
C ARG A 333 -8.39 15.11 -22.44
N MET A 334 -8.27 15.83 -23.55
CA MET A 334 -7.10 15.68 -24.44
C MET A 334 -6.19 16.92 -24.45
N GLY A 335 -4.95 16.72 -24.00
CA GLY A 335 -3.75 17.51 -24.35
C GLY A 335 -2.89 16.78 -25.38
N GLU A 336 -1.71 17.32 -25.70
CA GLU A 336 -0.82 16.86 -26.80
C GLU A 336 -0.60 15.33 -26.86
N LEU A 337 -0.78 14.75 -28.06
CA LEU A 337 -0.66 13.32 -28.35
C LEU A 337 0.62 13.01 -29.14
N SER A 338 1.25 11.88 -28.82
CA SER A 338 2.32 11.28 -29.63
C SER A 338 1.72 10.17 -30.50
N ILE A 339 2.06 10.15 -31.79
CA ILE A 339 1.55 9.16 -32.75
C ILE A 339 2.73 8.42 -33.37
N SER A 340 2.71 7.09 -33.29
CA SER A 340 3.71 6.21 -33.92
C SER A 340 3.06 5.36 -35.02
N ALA A 341 3.65 5.36 -36.22
CA ALA A 341 3.20 4.50 -37.33
C ALA A 341 4.01 3.20 -37.36
N LEU A 342 3.36 2.05 -37.19
CA LEU A 342 3.98 0.73 -37.25
C LEU A 342 3.76 0.09 -38.64
N GLY A 343 4.56 0.52 -39.62
CA GLY A 343 4.77 -0.17 -40.90
C GLY A 343 3.68 -0.01 -41.97
N VAL A 344 4.07 -0.23 -43.24
CA VAL A 344 3.21 -0.13 -44.43
C VAL A 344 2.98 -1.53 -44.99
N GLY A 345 1.78 -2.08 -44.84
CA GLY A 345 1.35 -3.29 -45.54
C GLY A 345 0.50 -2.96 -46.77
N GLU A 346 0.35 -3.91 -47.70
CA GLU A 346 -0.50 -3.77 -48.90
C GLU A 346 -2.01 -3.55 -48.61
N TYR A 347 -2.43 -3.57 -47.33
CA TYR A 347 -3.82 -3.43 -46.90
C TYR A 347 -4.06 -2.40 -45.77
N GLY A 348 -3.11 -1.51 -45.48
CA GLY A 348 -3.30 -0.42 -44.51
C GLY A 348 -2.15 -0.23 -43.53
N PHE A 349 -2.27 0.81 -42.70
CA PHE A 349 -1.33 1.18 -41.64
C PHE A 349 -2.03 1.05 -40.27
N VAL A 350 -1.28 0.69 -39.24
CA VAL A 350 -1.75 0.72 -37.84
C VAL A 350 -1.19 1.99 -37.18
N LEU A 351 -2.08 2.81 -36.63
CA LEU A 351 -1.72 3.99 -35.84
C LEU A 351 -1.87 3.68 -34.36
N THR A 352 -0.78 3.80 -33.61
CA THR A 352 -0.83 3.77 -32.15
C THR A 352 -0.78 5.21 -31.65
N VAL A 353 -1.82 5.64 -30.94
CA VAL A 353 -1.89 6.95 -30.31
C VAL A 353 -1.52 6.78 -28.84
N ALA A 354 -0.41 7.39 -28.41
CA ALA A 354 0.04 7.34 -27.03
C ALA A 354 0.00 8.74 -26.41
N ASN A 355 -0.67 8.88 -25.27
CA ASN A 355 -0.57 10.07 -24.42
C ASN A 355 0.42 9.77 -23.28
N PRO A 356 1.48 10.57 -23.07
CA PRO A 356 2.41 10.32 -21.97
C PRO A 356 1.78 10.39 -20.58
N ALA A 357 0.60 11.01 -20.43
CA ALA A 357 -0.15 11.07 -19.19
C ALA A 357 -1.20 9.94 -19.05
N LEU A 358 -1.42 9.13 -20.08
CA LEU A 358 -2.40 8.03 -20.11
C LEU A 358 -1.84 6.88 -20.95
N CYS A 359 -1.31 5.85 -20.30
CA CYS A 359 -0.80 4.66 -20.98
C CYS A 359 -1.94 3.80 -21.56
N GLY A 360 -1.86 3.50 -22.87
CA GLY A 360 -2.41 2.27 -23.44
C GLY A 360 -3.86 2.30 -23.97
N PHE A 361 -4.11 3.03 -25.05
CA PHE A 361 -5.24 2.72 -25.95
C PHE A 361 -4.72 2.51 -27.37
N SER A 362 -5.15 1.44 -28.03
CA SER A 362 -4.91 1.19 -29.46
C SER A 362 -6.26 1.15 -30.15
N LEU A 363 -6.53 2.14 -31.02
CA LEU A 363 -7.70 2.15 -31.89
C LEU A 363 -7.28 1.59 -33.25
N GLU A 364 -7.80 0.41 -33.60
CA GLU A 364 -7.60 -0.15 -34.93
C GLU A 364 -8.68 0.39 -35.88
N GLY A 365 -8.26 1.20 -36.84
CA GLY A 365 -9.14 1.77 -37.86
C GLY A 365 -8.53 1.62 -39.25
N SER A 366 -9.38 1.72 -40.27
CA SER A 366 -8.93 1.80 -41.66
C SER A 366 -9.17 3.21 -42.21
N GLY A 367 -8.27 3.68 -43.06
CA GLY A 367 -8.32 5.05 -43.55
C GLY A 367 -7.46 5.29 -44.79
N GLU A 368 -7.76 6.37 -45.50
CA GLU A 368 -6.97 6.86 -46.63
C GLU A 368 -6.18 8.09 -46.22
N ILE A 369 -4.90 8.14 -46.59
CA ILE A 369 -4.03 9.31 -46.41
C ILE A 369 -3.78 9.93 -47.79
N SER A 370 -4.02 11.23 -47.90
CA SER A 370 -3.70 12.03 -49.08
C SER A 370 -2.91 13.28 -48.68
N GLY A 371 -1.60 13.25 -48.94
CA GLY A 371 -0.70 14.35 -48.58
C GLY A 371 -0.46 14.43 -47.07
N ASP A 372 -0.65 15.61 -46.48
CA ASP A 372 -0.53 15.88 -45.05
C ASP A 372 -1.84 15.64 -44.29
N ARG A 373 -2.85 15.00 -44.90
CA ARG A 373 -4.14 14.72 -44.28
C ARG A 373 -4.55 13.27 -44.46
N GLY A 374 -5.14 12.68 -43.43
CA GLY A 374 -5.75 11.36 -43.44
C GLY A 374 -7.13 11.37 -42.81
N MET A 375 -7.95 10.41 -43.22
CA MET A 375 -9.31 10.21 -42.70
C MET A 375 -9.44 8.76 -42.26
N PHE A 376 -9.83 8.53 -41.00
CA PHE A 376 -9.88 7.21 -40.37
C PHE A 376 -11.26 6.94 -39.80
N HIS A 377 -11.71 5.70 -39.91
CA HIS A 377 -12.94 5.24 -39.28
C HIS A 377 -12.62 4.22 -38.20
N ALA A 378 -13.06 4.48 -36.96
CA ALA A 378 -12.97 3.56 -35.83
C ALA A 378 -14.21 3.72 -34.94
N ASP A 379 -14.78 2.62 -34.46
CA ASP A 379 -15.97 2.59 -33.59
C ASP A 379 -17.13 3.50 -34.03
N GLY A 380 -17.39 3.55 -35.34
CA GLY A 380 -18.50 4.33 -35.91
C GLY A 380 -18.27 5.84 -35.95
N ARG A 381 -17.06 6.33 -35.66
CA ARG A 381 -16.67 7.74 -35.72
C ARG A 381 -15.64 7.98 -36.83
N GLU A 382 -15.68 9.19 -37.41
CA GLU A 382 -14.72 9.65 -38.43
C GLU A 382 -13.70 10.59 -37.77
N PHE A 383 -12.42 10.29 -37.99
CA PHE A 383 -11.28 11.03 -37.45
C PHE A 383 -10.50 11.66 -38.60
N HIS A 384 -10.36 12.98 -38.58
CA HIS A 384 -9.51 13.71 -39.52
C HIS A 384 -8.15 13.97 -38.87
N VAL A 385 -7.09 13.46 -39.49
CA VAL A 385 -5.72 13.61 -38.98
C VAL A 385 -4.93 14.49 -39.93
N THR A 386 -4.32 15.56 -39.44
CA THR A 386 -3.40 16.40 -40.21
C THR A 386 -1.98 16.25 -39.68
N PHE A 387 -1.02 15.87 -40.53
CA PHE A 387 0.37 15.65 -40.21
C PHE A 387 1.21 16.93 -40.46
N SER A 388 2.03 17.34 -39.49
CA SER A 388 2.98 18.46 -39.62
C SER A 388 4.33 18.07 -39.04
N GLY A 389 5.24 17.62 -39.91
CA GLY A 389 6.53 17.06 -39.48
C GLY A 389 6.32 15.73 -38.73
N ASP A 390 6.89 15.63 -37.53
CA ASP A 390 6.76 14.44 -36.67
C ASP A 390 5.53 14.50 -35.76
N MET A 391 4.66 15.50 -35.94
CA MET A 391 3.44 15.68 -35.14
C MET A 391 2.18 15.46 -35.99
N ALA A 392 1.11 15.00 -35.36
CA ALA A 392 -0.20 14.83 -35.97
C ALA A 392 -1.28 15.49 -35.09
N LEU A 393 -2.14 16.29 -35.72
CA LEU A 393 -3.31 16.92 -35.12
C LEU A 393 -4.55 16.08 -35.49
N VAL A 394 -5.35 15.67 -34.50
CA VAL A 394 -6.56 14.86 -34.72
C VAL A 394 -7.80 15.71 -34.40
N GLU A 395 -8.68 15.87 -35.38
CA GLU A 395 -10.01 16.47 -35.23
C GLU A 395 -11.06 15.36 -35.35
N VAL A 396 -11.98 15.29 -34.38
CA VAL A 396 -13.09 14.32 -34.37
C VAL A 396 -14.35 15.04 -34.83
N GLU A 397 -14.97 14.60 -35.91
CA GLU A 397 -16.25 15.16 -36.37
C GLU A 397 -17.38 14.19 -36.00
N GLU A 398 -18.19 14.54 -34.99
CA GLU A 398 -19.38 13.77 -34.64
C GLU A 398 -20.48 14.07 -35.66
N HIS A 399 -20.76 13.12 -36.55
CA HIS A 399 -21.88 13.20 -37.47
C HIS A 399 -23.16 12.68 -36.80
N PRO A 400 -24.16 13.53 -36.49
CA PRO A 400 -25.47 13.02 -36.08
C PRO A 400 -26.17 12.42 -37.32
N ASP A 401 -26.43 11.12 -37.31
CA ASP A 401 -27.29 10.48 -38.31
C ASP A 401 -28.70 11.07 -38.21
N PRO A 402 -29.21 11.77 -39.24
CA PRO A 402 -30.52 12.42 -39.18
C PRO A 402 -31.71 11.45 -39.19
N ASN A 403 -31.49 10.13 -39.28
CA ASN A 403 -32.56 9.13 -39.38
C ASN A 403 -32.75 8.24 -38.15
N VAL A 404 -32.01 8.45 -37.06
CA VAL A 404 -32.19 7.70 -35.81
C VAL A 404 -32.76 8.65 -34.73
N PRO A 405 -34.03 8.51 -34.32
CA PRO A 405 -34.56 9.31 -33.23
C PRO A 405 -33.99 8.78 -31.91
N TYR A 406 -32.88 9.36 -31.46
CA TYR A 406 -32.37 9.16 -30.12
C TYR A 406 -33.03 10.22 -29.20
N GLU A 407 -34.06 9.82 -28.46
CA GLU A 407 -34.57 10.62 -27.34
C GLU A 407 -33.59 10.49 -26.18
N CYS A 408 -32.65 11.43 -26.08
CA CYS A 408 -31.87 11.65 -24.87
C CYS A 408 -32.68 12.52 -23.91
N PRO A 409 -33.17 12.00 -22.77
CA PRO A 409 -33.72 12.85 -21.74
C PRO A 409 -32.53 13.47 -20.99
N MET A 410 -32.57 14.80 -20.82
CA MET A 410 -31.62 15.63 -20.06
C MET A 410 -30.52 16.31 -20.91
N SER A 411 -30.96 17.24 -21.77
CA SER A 411 -30.11 18.37 -22.16
C SER A 411 -30.17 19.46 -21.09
N GLY A 412 -29.10 19.59 -20.32
CA GLY A 412 -28.90 20.66 -19.35
C GLY A 412 -27.41 20.90 -19.14
N GLU A 413 -26.97 22.13 -19.43
CA GLU A 413 -25.59 22.63 -19.34
C GLU A 413 -24.95 22.36 -17.97
N TYR A 414 -24.18 21.28 -17.78
CA TYR A 414 -23.48 21.02 -16.51
C TYR A 414 -22.24 20.12 -16.66
N TRP A 415 -21.27 20.44 -17.50
CA TRP A 415 -19.96 19.73 -17.46
C TRP A 415 -18.78 20.67 -17.72
N ARG A 416 -18.32 21.34 -16.64
CA ARG A 416 -16.96 21.88 -16.47
C ARG A 416 -16.61 21.98 -14.99
N GLN A 417 -16.02 20.92 -14.43
CA GLN A 417 -14.98 20.89 -13.38
C GLN A 417 -14.93 19.49 -12.75
N GLY A 418 -13.72 18.94 -12.63
CA GLY A 418 -13.44 17.64 -12.04
C GLY A 418 -13.60 17.60 -10.52
N ALA A 419 -13.59 16.36 -10.00
CA ALA A 419 -14.11 15.89 -8.71
C ALA A 419 -15.63 15.71 -8.74
N TYR A 420 -16.09 14.46 -8.85
CA TYR A 420 -17.39 14.14 -8.27
C TYR A 420 -17.27 14.51 -6.78
N PRO A 421 -18.08 15.47 -6.27
CA PRO A 421 -18.20 15.61 -4.84
C PRO A 421 -18.70 14.27 -4.28
N PRO A 422 -18.39 13.92 -3.03
CA PRO A 422 -18.98 12.73 -2.44
C PRO A 422 -20.49 12.77 -2.65
N ALA A 423 -21.05 11.61 -2.99
CA ALA A 423 -22.44 11.31 -2.66
C ALA A 423 -22.74 11.96 -1.29
N ASN A 424 -23.79 12.77 -1.20
CA ASN A 424 -24.07 13.46 0.06
C ASN A 424 -24.17 12.43 1.21
N GLU A 425 -23.90 12.82 2.45
CA GLU A 425 -23.81 11.89 3.59
C GLU A 425 -25.00 10.90 3.69
N GLU A 426 -26.21 11.32 3.30
CA GLU A 426 -27.38 10.44 3.28
C GLU A 426 -27.32 9.34 2.22
N GLU A 427 -26.76 9.62 1.05
CA GLU A 427 -26.57 8.64 -0.01
C GLU A 427 -25.50 7.60 0.36
N ILE A 428 -24.39 8.05 0.97
CA ILE A 428 -23.37 7.16 1.55
C ILE A 428 -24.02 6.25 2.61
N VAL A 429 -24.81 6.82 3.53
CA VAL A 429 -25.47 6.05 4.58
C VAL A 429 -26.55 5.11 4.02
N ALA A 430 -27.21 5.48 2.92
CA ALA A 430 -28.16 4.60 2.24
C ALA A 430 -27.43 3.38 1.63
N ASN A 431 -26.31 3.59 0.94
CA ASN A 431 -25.50 2.50 0.40
C ASN A 431 -24.95 1.58 1.50
N ILE A 432 -24.45 2.15 2.61
CA ILE A 432 -24.03 1.38 3.79
C ILE A 432 -25.16 0.49 4.30
N ARG A 433 -26.41 0.99 4.35
CA ARG A 433 -27.57 0.19 4.80
C ARG A 433 -27.90 -0.95 3.86
N GLU A 434 -27.70 -0.78 2.55
CA GLU A 434 -27.88 -1.83 1.56
C GLU A 434 -26.85 -2.96 1.75
N HIS A 435 -25.56 -2.62 1.88
CA HIS A 435 -24.51 -3.61 2.16
C HIS A 435 -24.72 -4.30 3.52
N TYR A 436 -25.10 -3.55 4.55
CA TYR A 436 -25.46 -4.11 5.85
C TYR A 436 -26.61 -5.13 5.74
N ALA A 437 -27.68 -4.80 5.00
CA ALA A 437 -28.79 -5.71 4.79
C ALA A 437 -28.34 -6.98 4.07
N TYR A 438 -27.58 -6.82 2.98
CA TYR A 438 -27.01 -7.94 2.22
C TYR A 438 -26.18 -8.89 3.09
N ILE A 439 -25.24 -8.37 3.89
CA ILE A 439 -24.40 -9.20 4.76
C ILE A 439 -25.24 -9.98 5.77
N ASN A 440 -26.26 -9.36 6.34
CA ASN A 440 -27.12 -10.04 7.32
C ASN A 440 -28.04 -11.08 6.68
N GLU A 441 -28.56 -10.82 5.48
CA GLU A 441 -29.39 -11.78 4.72
C GLU A 441 -28.59 -13.01 4.29
N ASN A 442 -27.30 -12.85 4.02
CA ASN A 442 -26.39 -13.92 3.58
C ASN A 442 -25.49 -14.43 4.71
N GLN A 443 -25.77 -14.09 5.98
CA GLN A 443 -24.87 -14.43 7.08
C GLN A 443 -24.62 -15.95 7.22
N ASP A 444 -25.63 -16.77 6.92
CA ASP A 444 -25.56 -18.24 7.00
C ASP A 444 -24.75 -18.87 5.85
N THR A 445 -24.41 -18.11 4.80
CA THR A 445 -23.54 -18.57 3.71
C THR A 445 -22.06 -18.36 4.00
N PHE A 446 -21.72 -17.57 5.02
CA PHE A 446 -20.33 -17.29 5.38
C PHE A 446 -19.75 -18.35 6.33
N GLU A 447 -18.44 -18.58 6.25
CA GLU A 447 -17.75 -19.41 7.23
C GLU A 447 -17.69 -18.66 8.56
N ARG A 448 -18.18 -19.30 9.62
CA ARG A 448 -18.09 -18.74 10.97
C ARG A 448 -16.85 -19.26 11.69
N THR A 449 -16.03 -18.35 12.18
CA THR A 449 -14.94 -18.64 13.12
C THR A 449 -15.23 -18.06 14.49
N SER A 450 -14.64 -18.64 15.54
CA SER A 450 -14.75 -18.14 16.92
C SER A 450 -13.41 -18.32 17.63
N CYS A 451 -12.98 -17.27 18.33
CA CYS A 451 -11.79 -17.28 19.19
C CYS A 451 -12.07 -16.58 20.53
N GLU A 452 -11.29 -16.94 21.55
CA GLU A 452 -11.37 -16.29 22.86
C GLU A 452 -10.62 -14.95 22.84
N LEU A 453 -11.21 -13.94 23.50
CA LEU A 453 -10.58 -12.66 23.78
C LEU A 453 -9.98 -12.69 25.18
N GLN A 454 -8.65 -12.76 25.30
CA GLN A 454 -7.95 -12.81 26.58
C GLN A 454 -7.39 -11.44 26.95
N GLY A 455 -7.54 -11.04 28.22
CA GLY A 455 -7.02 -9.77 28.74
C GLY A 455 -7.90 -8.54 28.49
N PHE A 456 -8.91 -8.62 27.63
CA PHE A 456 -9.84 -7.50 27.38
C PHE A 456 -10.90 -7.33 28.47
N SER A 457 -11.12 -8.35 29.31
CA SER A 457 -12.02 -8.30 30.46
C SER A 457 -11.54 -9.23 31.57
N SER A 458 -11.94 -8.93 32.81
CA SER A 458 -11.75 -9.79 33.98
C SER A 458 -12.41 -11.16 33.84
N GLU A 459 -13.46 -11.27 33.03
CA GLU A 459 -14.19 -12.53 32.78
C GLU A 459 -13.89 -13.13 31.39
N GLY A 460 -12.98 -12.49 30.64
CA GLY A 460 -12.69 -12.85 29.25
C GLY A 460 -13.75 -12.34 28.25
N GLY A 461 -13.65 -12.83 27.03
CA GLY A 461 -14.57 -12.48 25.95
C GLY A 461 -14.52 -13.48 24.81
N GLU A 462 -15.38 -13.26 23.83
CA GLU A 462 -15.50 -14.10 22.64
C GLU A 462 -15.54 -13.21 21.40
N LEU A 463 -14.74 -13.54 20.39
CA LEU A 463 -14.75 -12.92 19.08
C LEU A 463 -15.27 -13.94 18.07
N ASN A 464 -16.40 -13.61 17.46
CA ASN A 464 -16.95 -14.36 16.33
C ASN A 464 -16.71 -13.60 15.04
N GLY A 465 -16.27 -14.29 13.99
CA GLY A 465 -16.09 -13.74 12.66
C GLY A 465 -16.90 -14.51 11.62
N TRP A 466 -17.36 -13.81 10.59
CA TRP A 466 -17.98 -14.37 9.39
C TRP A 466 -17.15 -13.98 8.18
N ILE A 467 -16.63 -14.98 7.48
CA ILE A 467 -15.66 -14.82 6.38
C ILE A 467 -16.30 -15.34 5.09
N ASN A 468 -16.13 -14.59 4.00
CA ASN A 468 -16.39 -15.13 2.67
C ASN A 468 -15.21 -16.03 2.27
N PHE A 469 -15.40 -17.35 2.30
CA PHE A 469 -14.33 -18.32 2.07
C PHE A 469 -13.68 -18.18 0.69
N THR A 470 -14.44 -17.79 -0.34
CA THR A 470 -13.91 -17.66 -1.70
C THR A 470 -12.94 -16.52 -1.85
N GLU A 471 -13.13 -15.44 -1.09
CA GLU A 471 -12.36 -14.20 -1.19
C GLU A 471 -11.42 -13.98 0.01
N GLU A 472 -11.51 -14.83 1.04
CA GLU A 472 -10.87 -14.65 2.35
C GLU A 472 -11.14 -13.28 3.02
N PHE A 473 -12.25 -12.63 2.68
CA PHE A 473 -12.63 -11.35 3.27
C PHE A 473 -13.51 -11.51 4.49
N VAL A 474 -13.21 -10.77 5.56
CA VAL A 474 -14.14 -10.59 6.68
C VAL A 474 -15.37 -9.85 6.15
N LYS A 475 -16.56 -10.36 6.46
CA LYS A 475 -17.83 -9.65 6.18
C LYS A 475 -18.46 -9.12 7.45
N LYS A 476 -18.26 -9.80 8.58
CA LYS A 476 -18.75 -9.37 9.89
C LYS A 476 -17.86 -9.89 11.02
N ILE A 477 -17.71 -9.09 12.07
CA ILE A 477 -17.21 -9.54 13.37
C ILE A 477 -18.21 -9.23 14.48
N ARG A 478 -18.11 -9.96 15.58
CA ARG A 478 -18.80 -9.71 16.84
C ARG A 478 -17.87 -10.03 18.01
N ALA A 479 -17.30 -9.00 18.61
CA ALA A 479 -16.56 -9.08 19.86
C ALA A 479 -17.51 -8.90 21.04
N THR A 480 -17.48 -9.81 22.01
CA THR A 480 -18.28 -9.75 23.23
C THR A 480 -17.36 -9.82 24.44
N HIS A 481 -17.42 -8.80 25.30
CA HIS A 481 -16.71 -8.74 26.56
C HIS A 481 -17.71 -8.92 27.71
N TYR A 482 -17.49 -9.95 28.54
CA TYR A 482 -18.35 -10.24 29.68
C TYR A 482 -17.85 -9.52 30.93
N GLY A 483 -18.74 -9.04 31.80
CA GLY A 483 -18.39 -8.53 33.11
C GLY A 483 -19.50 -8.78 34.12
N GLU A 484 -19.16 -8.72 35.40
CA GLU A 484 -20.12 -9.03 36.48
C GLU A 484 -21.40 -8.20 36.38
N MET A 485 -21.24 -6.91 36.07
CA MET A 485 -22.33 -5.91 36.05
C MET A 485 -22.87 -5.62 34.64
N GLY A 486 -22.43 -6.36 33.62
CA GLY A 486 -22.87 -6.07 32.27
C GLY A 486 -22.14 -6.84 31.17
N LYS A 487 -22.41 -6.47 29.93
CA LYS A 487 -21.64 -6.93 28.77
C LYS A 487 -21.46 -5.80 27.78
N HIS A 488 -20.31 -5.78 27.13
CA HIS A 488 -20.00 -4.89 26.02
C HIS A 488 -19.89 -5.72 24.75
N VAL A 489 -20.52 -5.26 23.67
CA VAL A 489 -20.49 -5.95 22.37
C VAL A 489 -20.16 -4.93 21.29
N LEU A 490 -19.14 -5.23 20.49
CA LEU A 490 -18.83 -4.52 19.25
C LEU A 490 -19.11 -5.45 18.07
N GLU A 491 -20.05 -5.08 17.23
CA GLU A 491 -20.27 -5.71 15.92
C GLU A 491 -19.79 -4.76 14.83
N CYS A 492 -18.97 -5.23 13.90
CA CYS A 492 -18.56 -4.47 12.72
C CYS A 492 -18.85 -5.27 11.45
N TRP A 493 -19.31 -4.58 10.43
CA TRP A 493 -19.59 -5.10 9.09
C TRP A 493 -18.56 -4.52 8.13
N TYR A 494 -18.13 -5.34 7.18
CA TYR A 494 -17.02 -5.01 6.27
C TYR A 494 -17.46 -5.15 4.83
N TRP A 495 -16.93 -4.26 3.99
CA TRP A 495 -17.06 -4.29 2.55
C TRP A 495 -15.67 -4.04 1.97
N ASP A 496 -15.26 -4.87 1.01
CA ASP A 496 -13.90 -4.82 0.44
C ASP A 496 -12.80 -4.79 1.52
N ASN A 497 -12.99 -5.59 2.57
CA ASN A 497 -12.11 -5.70 3.74
C ASN A 497 -11.95 -4.41 4.59
N GLU A 498 -12.74 -3.37 4.33
CA GLU A 498 -12.80 -2.15 5.14
C GLU A 498 -14.07 -2.13 6.01
N PRO A 499 -14.00 -1.62 7.27
CA PRO A 499 -15.20 -1.45 8.08
C PRO A 499 -16.12 -0.41 7.43
N LEU A 500 -17.39 -0.78 7.21
CA LEU A 500 -18.42 0.10 6.64
C LEU A 500 -19.40 0.60 7.73
N PHE A 501 -19.64 -0.22 8.76
CA PHE A 501 -20.57 0.06 9.83
C PHE A 501 -20.16 -0.69 11.09
N CYS A 502 -20.23 -0.02 12.24
CA CYS A 502 -20.06 -0.66 13.54
C CYS A 502 -21.20 -0.29 14.50
N LEU A 503 -21.68 -1.29 15.24
CA LEU A 503 -22.65 -1.17 16.32
C LEU A 503 -21.97 -1.55 17.63
N GLU A 504 -21.82 -0.58 18.52
CA GLU A 504 -21.34 -0.80 19.88
C GLU A 504 -22.55 -0.81 20.82
N SER A 505 -22.68 -1.86 21.64
CA SER A 505 -23.75 -1.96 22.63
C SER A 505 -23.21 -2.30 24.01
N THR A 506 -23.67 -1.56 25.01
CA THR A 506 -23.36 -1.79 26.42
C THR A 506 -24.65 -2.15 27.15
N THR A 507 -24.70 -3.37 27.69
CA THR A 507 -25.80 -3.82 28.55
C THR A 507 -25.35 -3.73 30.00
N THR A 508 -26.14 -3.10 30.86
CA THR A 508 -25.93 -3.07 32.31
C THR A 508 -26.95 -3.95 33.01
N TYR A 509 -26.54 -4.71 34.02
CA TYR A 509 -27.43 -5.55 34.83
C TYR A 509 -27.87 -4.84 36.12
N ASP A 510 -29.04 -5.20 36.63
CA ASP A 510 -29.56 -4.69 37.91
C ASP A 510 -28.85 -5.30 39.13
N GLU A 511 -28.38 -6.53 39.00
CA GLU A 511 -27.52 -7.25 39.93
C GLU A 511 -26.46 -8.06 39.17
N PRO A 512 -25.38 -8.54 39.82
CA PRO A 512 -24.37 -9.37 39.14
C PRO A 512 -25.01 -10.58 38.45
N PHE A 513 -24.81 -10.71 37.13
CA PHE A 513 -25.44 -11.72 36.27
C PHE A 513 -27.00 -11.70 36.26
N GLY A 514 -27.59 -10.56 36.63
CA GLY A 514 -29.04 -10.33 36.71
C GLY A 514 -29.70 -10.05 35.36
N GLN A 515 -30.86 -9.38 35.41
CA GLN A 515 -31.56 -9.00 34.18
C GLN A 515 -30.95 -7.72 33.61
N ALA A 516 -31.04 -7.55 32.28
CA ALA A 516 -30.64 -6.31 31.62
C ALA A 516 -31.50 -5.14 32.12
N ALA A 517 -30.89 -4.22 32.87
CA ALA A 517 -31.51 -3.01 33.36
C ALA A 517 -31.56 -1.93 32.28
N SER A 518 -30.51 -1.83 31.47
CA SER A 518 -30.40 -0.88 30.37
C SER A 518 -29.51 -1.41 29.25
N VAL A 519 -29.79 -0.95 28.03
CA VAL A 519 -28.95 -1.17 26.84
C VAL A 519 -28.70 0.21 26.22
N GLU A 520 -27.43 0.57 26.07
CA GLU A 520 -27.00 1.75 25.32
C GLU A 520 -26.36 1.30 24.00
N GLU A 521 -26.67 1.99 22.90
CA GLU A 521 -26.16 1.66 21.55
C GLU A 521 -25.48 2.88 20.91
N ASN A 522 -24.30 2.72 20.34
CA ASN A 522 -23.69 3.69 19.44
C ASN A 522 -23.57 3.10 18.03
N ARG A 523 -23.82 3.93 17.01
CA ARG A 523 -23.76 3.52 15.60
C ARG A 523 -22.76 4.38 14.85
N TYR A 524 -21.76 3.74 14.27
CA TYR A 524 -20.67 4.37 13.55
C TYR A 524 -20.73 3.96 12.08
N TYR A 525 -20.76 4.94 11.18
CA TYR A 525 -20.81 4.74 9.73
C TYR A 525 -19.48 5.18 9.13
N PHE A 526 -18.90 4.33 8.30
CA PHE A 526 -17.58 4.53 7.72
C PHE A 526 -17.65 4.47 6.20
N HIS A 527 -16.80 5.26 5.55
CA HIS A 527 -16.63 5.27 4.10
C HIS A 527 -15.16 5.59 3.79
N HIS A 528 -14.48 4.69 3.07
CA HIS A 528 -13.05 4.81 2.72
C HIS A 528 -12.18 5.11 3.95
N GLY A 529 -12.35 4.32 5.01
CA GLY A 529 -11.61 4.48 6.28
C GLY A 529 -11.96 5.74 7.10
N GLN A 530 -12.92 6.57 6.69
CA GLN A 530 -13.33 7.77 7.42
C GLN A 530 -14.70 7.58 8.06
N MET A 531 -14.85 7.99 9.33
CA MET A 531 -16.15 8.01 9.99
C MET A 531 -16.98 9.19 9.48
N VAL A 532 -18.05 8.89 8.74
CA VAL A 532 -18.92 9.91 8.12
C VAL A 532 -20.13 10.26 8.98
N ARG A 533 -20.53 9.37 9.90
CA ARG A 533 -21.68 9.60 10.80
C ARG A 533 -21.53 8.80 12.08
N TRP A 534 -21.86 9.44 13.21
CA TRP A 534 -21.98 8.79 14.51
C TRP A 534 -23.31 9.16 15.16
N LEU A 535 -24.09 8.13 15.51
CA LEU A 535 -25.28 8.28 16.35
C LEU A 535 -24.95 7.76 17.75
N ASP A 536 -25.11 8.62 18.75
CA ASP A 536 -24.83 8.30 20.16
C ASP A 536 -25.90 7.36 20.77
N ARG A 537 -25.77 7.08 22.07
CA ARG A 537 -26.73 6.32 22.88
C ARG A 537 -28.18 6.80 22.84
N GLY A 538 -28.41 8.08 22.52
CA GLY A 538 -29.73 8.68 22.35
C GLY A 538 -30.22 8.64 20.91
N ASN A 539 -29.48 7.98 20.01
CA ASN A 539 -29.63 8.05 18.57
C ASN A 539 -29.56 9.50 18.03
N ALA A 540 -28.84 10.38 18.75
CA ALA A 540 -28.58 11.74 18.35
C ALA A 540 -27.30 11.80 17.52
N LEU A 541 -27.30 12.65 16.49
CA LEU A 541 -26.12 12.87 15.66
C LEU A 541 -25.05 13.60 16.48
N VAL A 542 -23.84 13.04 16.52
CA VAL A 542 -22.68 13.70 17.13
C VAL A 542 -21.97 14.54 16.07
N ASP A 543 -21.59 15.76 16.44
CA ASP A 543 -20.89 16.70 15.56
C ASP A 543 -19.47 16.19 15.24
N GLN A 544 -19.15 16.09 13.94
CA GLN A 544 -17.86 15.62 13.42
C GLN A 544 -16.68 16.48 13.87
N GLY A 545 -16.91 17.76 14.22
CA GLY A 545 -15.87 18.68 14.68
C GLY A 545 -15.45 18.51 16.13
N THR A 546 -16.04 17.55 16.86
CA THR A 546 -15.78 17.34 18.29
C THR A 546 -14.61 16.40 18.54
N ILE A 547 -13.92 16.59 19.67
CA ILE A 547 -12.81 15.70 20.08
C ILE A 547 -13.35 14.29 20.34
N GLU A 548 -14.56 14.20 20.90
CA GLU A 548 -15.26 12.97 21.16
C GLU A 548 -15.47 12.17 19.87
N PHE A 549 -15.82 12.83 18.76
CA PHE A 549 -15.99 12.17 17.46
C PHE A 549 -14.67 11.59 16.94
N ALA A 550 -13.58 12.36 17.01
CA ALA A 550 -12.26 11.88 16.61
C ALA A 550 -11.79 10.68 17.46
N GLN A 551 -11.93 10.77 18.79
CA GLN A 551 -11.58 9.68 19.70
C GLN A 551 -12.42 8.42 19.47
N ALA A 552 -13.72 8.58 19.22
CA ALA A 552 -14.60 7.46 18.92
C ALA A 552 -14.22 6.80 17.59
N ARG A 553 -13.91 7.59 16.55
CA ARG A 553 -13.41 7.10 15.25
C ARG A 553 -12.18 6.24 15.44
N ASP A 554 -11.14 6.79 16.07
CA ASP A 554 -9.83 6.13 16.17
C ASP A 554 -9.94 4.82 16.96
N ARG A 555 -10.62 4.86 18.11
CA ARG A 555 -10.86 3.67 18.95
C ARG A 555 -11.62 2.58 18.20
N VAL A 556 -12.70 2.93 17.48
CA VAL A 556 -13.54 1.94 16.79
C VAL A 556 -12.81 1.34 15.59
N LEU A 557 -12.05 2.14 14.84
CA LEU A 557 -11.23 1.64 13.73
C LEU A 557 -10.12 0.72 14.22
N GLU A 558 -9.38 1.12 15.25
CA GLU A 558 -8.33 0.29 15.85
C GLU A 558 -8.88 -1.08 16.29
N GLN A 559 -10.03 -1.10 16.97
CA GLN A 559 -10.68 -2.35 17.38
C GLN A 559 -11.17 -3.18 16.19
N ALA A 560 -11.77 -2.54 15.18
CA ALA A 560 -12.24 -3.21 13.97
C ALA A 560 -11.08 -3.85 13.20
N GLU A 561 -9.95 -3.15 13.03
CA GLU A 561 -8.76 -3.67 12.37
C GLU A 561 -8.15 -4.84 13.17
N LEU A 562 -7.97 -4.66 14.48
CA LEU A 562 -7.40 -5.69 15.36
C LEU A 562 -8.22 -6.98 15.32
N PHE A 563 -9.54 -6.86 15.49
CA PHE A 563 -10.43 -8.03 15.52
C PHE A 563 -10.65 -8.63 14.14
N GLY A 564 -10.71 -7.81 13.08
CA GLY A 564 -10.77 -8.28 11.70
C GLY A 564 -9.57 -9.17 11.37
N LYS A 565 -8.35 -8.69 11.67
CA LYS A 565 -7.12 -9.44 11.49
C LYS A 565 -7.11 -10.75 12.29
N ALA A 566 -7.50 -10.70 13.57
CA ALA A 566 -7.55 -11.89 14.41
C ALA A 566 -8.50 -12.98 13.89
N VAL A 567 -9.62 -12.58 13.30
CA VAL A 567 -10.59 -13.48 12.66
C VAL A 567 -9.96 -14.19 11.46
N LEU A 568 -9.23 -13.46 10.61
CA LEU A 568 -8.51 -14.02 9.46
C LEU A 568 -7.40 -14.97 9.89
N ASP A 569 -6.58 -14.57 10.86
CA ASP A 569 -5.47 -15.36 11.39
C ASP A 569 -5.94 -16.59 12.18
N ARG A 570 -7.25 -16.68 12.50
CA ARG A 570 -7.83 -17.68 13.42
C ARG A 570 -7.08 -17.75 14.75
N ALA A 571 -6.59 -16.60 15.20
CA ALA A 571 -5.69 -16.48 16.34
C ALA A 571 -6.44 -16.09 17.63
N VAL A 572 -5.83 -16.42 18.78
CA VAL A 572 -6.25 -15.89 20.08
C VAL A 572 -5.84 -14.42 20.15
N VAL A 573 -6.76 -13.53 20.53
CA VAL A 573 -6.46 -12.11 20.66
C VAL A 573 -6.06 -11.83 22.11
N LEU A 574 -4.87 -11.27 22.27
CA LEU A 574 -4.37 -10.75 23.53
C LEU A 574 -4.62 -9.24 23.58
N SER A 575 -5.03 -8.73 24.75
CA SER A 575 -5.17 -7.29 24.97
C SER A 575 -3.83 -6.57 24.75
N PRO A 576 -3.80 -5.39 24.11
CA PRO A 576 -2.60 -4.60 23.89
C PRO A 576 -2.06 -3.89 25.17
N HIS A 577 -2.46 -4.34 26.37
CA HIS A 577 -2.20 -3.68 27.65
C HIS A 577 -1.00 -4.25 28.41
#